data_AF-A0A239ITV1-F1
#
_entry.id   AF-A0A239ITV1-F1
#
_cell.length_a   1.000
_cell.length_b   1.000
_cell.length_c   1.000
_cell.angle_alpha   90.00
_cell.angle_beta   90.00
_cell.angle_gamma   90.00
#
_symmetry.space_group_name_H-M   'P 1'
#
loop_
_entity.id
_entity.type
_entity.pdbx_description
1 polymer ?
#
loop_
_entity_poly.entity_id
_entity_poly.type
_entity_poly.pdbx_seq_one_letter_code
_entity_poly.pdbx_strand_id
1 'polypeptide(L)'
;MALGAVTHQNTIYEATVPVALYVAAVLGHPVAGMAAHRPTLVVLLEWLSDTAYDADDACVAIAERCCDEGCRDECCRQMREFRDVRPAVFSGVHPLLGHDDADVRDAALVAAIPLAEHPVLTLYRTELVDHARRLLATSTHRRRRYRVLDAMKAWGHDTGSLDNADEAEARGLRARRMAERHSWTGGYCEDPPF
;
A
#
# COMPACT_ATOMS: atom_id res chain seq x y z
N MET A 1 18.51 3.62 -9.31
CA MET A 1 17.56 3.40 -8.20
C MET A 1 17.74 4.51 -7.19
N ALA A 2 16.87 5.52 -7.17
CA ALA A 2 16.92 6.62 -6.19
C ALA A 2 15.67 6.69 -5.31
N LEU A 3 14.57 6.03 -5.70
CA LEU A 3 13.29 6.05 -4.98
C LEU A 3 13.31 5.24 -3.67
N GLY A 4 14.18 4.23 -3.55
CA GLY A 4 14.34 3.45 -2.31
C GLY A 4 14.96 4.25 -1.15
N ALA A 5 15.55 5.41 -1.43
CA ALA A 5 16.12 6.28 -0.39
C ALA A 5 15.03 7.02 0.42
N VAL A 6 13.78 7.07 -0.06
CA VAL A 6 12.67 7.81 0.56
C VAL A 6 11.74 6.90 1.37
N THR A 7 12.02 5.59 1.43
CA THR A 7 11.21 4.61 2.19
C THR A 7 12.09 3.66 3.02
N HIS A 8 13.17 4.17 3.63
CA HIS A 8 13.97 3.36 4.55
C HIS A 8 13.14 3.09 5.83
N GLN A 9 12.86 1.81 6.10
CA GLN A 9 12.21 1.32 7.34
C GLN A 9 10.79 1.85 7.60
N ASN A 10 9.90 1.81 6.61
CA ASN A 10 8.49 2.25 6.76
C ASN A 10 8.34 3.70 7.28
N THR A 11 9.37 4.53 7.08
CA THR A 11 9.35 5.92 7.51
C THR A 11 8.91 6.81 6.36
N ILE A 12 7.90 7.63 6.61
CA ILE A 12 7.42 8.67 5.69
C ILE A 12 8.15 9.95 6.05
N TYR A 13 8.87 10.52 5.08
CA TYR A 13 9.57 11.78 5.25
C TYR A 13 8.73 12.95 4.75
N GLU A 14 9.11 14.18 5.11
CA GLU A 14 8.48 15.41 4.58
C GLU A 14 8.44 15.43 3.04
N ALA A 15 9.46 14.86 2.39
CA ALA A 15 9.53 14.77 0.93
C ALA A 15 8.58 13.72 0.32
N THR A 16 7.99 12.81 1.10
CA THR A 16 7.20 11.71 0.56
C THR A 16 5.93 12.19 -0.14
N VAL A 17 5.19 13.12 0.49
CA VAL A 17 3.97 13.71 -0.09
C VAL A 17 4.23 14.43 -1.42
N PRO A 18 5.18 15.38 -1.53
CA PRO A 18 5.43 16.05 -2.80
C PRO A 18 5.93 15.08 -3.88
N VAL A 19 6.72 14.05 -3.54
CA VAL A 19 7.13 13.02 -4.50
C VAL A 19 5.92 12.20 -4.95
N ALA A 20 5.01 11.82 -4.05
CA ALA A 20 3.80 11.07 -4.40
C ALA A 20 2.89 11.85 -5.36
N LEU A 21 2.70 13.14 -5.10
CA LEU A 21 1.97 14.05 -6.00
C LEU A 21 2.65 14.20 -7.35
N TYR A 22 3.99 14.35 -7.37
CA TYR A 22 4.75 14.41 -8.62
C TYR A 22 4.61 13.12 -9.44
N VAL A 23 4.78 11.96 -8.81
CA VAL A 23 4.61 10.66 -9.47
C VAL A 23 3.18 10.51 -9.99
N ALA A 24 2.15 10.86 -9.20
CA ALA A 24 0.76 10.81 -9.65
C ALA A 24 0.51 11.72 -10.87
N ALA A 25 1.06 12.93 -10.87
CA ALA A 25 0.97 13.85 -12.01
C ALA A 25 1.65 13.28 -13.27
N VAL A 26 2.81 12.63 -13.12
CA VAL A 26 3.49 11.94 -14.23
C VAL A 26 2.64 10.79 -14.75
N LEU A 27 2.08 9.94 -13.86
CA LEU A 27 1.24 8.80 -14.24
C LEU A 27 -0.06 9.22 -14.93
N GLY A 28 -0.68 10.31 -14.48
CA GLY A 28 -1.90 10.87 -15.07
C GLY A 28 -1.67 11.64 -16.38
N HIS A 29 -0.42 11.85 -16.79
CA HIS A 29 -0.13 12.59 -18.01
C HIS A 29 -0.37 11.72 -19.26
N PRO A 30 -1.16 12.16 -20.26
CA PRO A 30 -1.54 11.34 -21.40
C PRO A 30 -0.36 10.83 -22.23
N VAL A 31 0.74 11.60 -22.26
CA VAL A 31 1.98 11.20 -22.95
C VAL A 31 2.78 10.16 -22.15
N ALA A 32 2.61 10.07 -20.83
CA ALA A 32 3.32 9.07 -20.02
C ALA A 32 2.82 7.66 -20.33
N GLY A 33 1.52 7.45 -20.55
CA GLY A 33 1.00 6.14 -20.96
C GLY A 33 1.51 5.67 -22.34
N MET A 34 1.81 6.60 -23.25
CA MET A 34 2.27 6.29 -24.61
C MET A 34 3.80 6.24 -24.76
N ALA A 35 4.53 7.06 -23.99
CA ALA A 35 5.98 7.24 -24.13
C ALA A 35 6.79 6.67 -22.96
N ALA A 36 6.18 6.40 -21.80
CA ALA A 36 6.91 5.80 -20.69
C ALA A 36 7.18 4.32 -20.95
N HIS A 37 8.41 3.91 -20.65
CA HIS A 37 8.79 2.52 -20.67
C HIS A 37 8.00 1.76 -19.60
N ARG A 38 7.28 0.69 -19.97
CA ARG A 38 6.36 -0.05 -19.06
C ARG A 38 6.98 -0.45 -17.72
N PRO A 39 8.24 -0.95 -17.66
CA PRO A 39 8.92 -1.19 -16.39
C PRO A 39 9.01 0.04 -15.49
N THR A 40 9.11 1.25 -16.05
CA THR A 40 9.12 2.50 -15.26
C THR A 40 7.76 2.74 -14.62
N LEU A 41 6.66 2.53 -15.35
CA LEU A 41 5.31 2.67 -14.81
C LEU A 41 5.08 1.70 -13.65
N VAL A 42 5.45 0.43 -13.83
CA VAL A 42 5.33 -0.60 -12.79
C VAL A 42 6.13 -0.22 -11.54
N VAL A 43 7.39 0.22 -11.71
CA VAL A 43 8.24 0.63 -10.58
C VAL A 43 7.64 1.83 -9.82
N LEU A 44 7.10 2.82 -10.54
CA LEU A 44 6.45 3.98 -9.92
C LEU A 44 5.18 3.60 -9.17
N LEU A 45 4.36 2.71 -9.73
CA LEU A 45 3.16 2.20 -9.10
C LEU A 45 3.48 1.33 -7.88
N GLU A 46 4.52 0.50 -7.95
CA GLU A 46 4.98 -0.30 -6.82
C GLU A 46 5.50 0.58 -5.68
N TRP A 47 6.26 1.63 -6.01
CA TRP A 47 6.69 2.62 -5.02
C TRP A 47 5.51 3.36 -4.37
N LEU A 48 4.52 3.79 -5.16
CA LEU A 48 3.30 4.40 -4.63
C LEU A 48 2.51 3.44 -3.75
N SER A 49 2.38 2.18 -4.16
CA SER A 49 1.72 1.15 -3.36
C SER A 49 2.42 0.98 -2.02
N ASP A 50 3.74 0.82 -2.03
CA ASP A 50 4.51 0.60 -0.81
C ASP A 50 4.38 1.80 0.13
N THR A 51 4.51 3.01 -0.39
CA THR A 51 4.31 4.24 0.37
C THR A 51 2.89 4.35 0.94
N ALA A 52 1.88 4.01 0.16
CA ALA A 52 0.48 4.10 0.60
C ALA A 52 0.12 3.05 1.65
N TYR A 53 0.74 1.86 1.61
CA TYR A 53 0.63 0.86 2.66
C TYR A 53 1.37 1.28 3.93
N ASP A 54 2.55 1.91 3.81
CA ASP A 54 3.26 2.46 4.97
C ASP A 54 2.49 3.61 5.63
N ALA A 55 1.61 4.28 4.87
CA ALA A 55 0.72 5.36 5.30
C ALA A 55 -0.74 4.91 5.53
N ASP A 56 -1.02 3.61 5.62
CA ASP A 56 -2.39 3.12 5.73
C ASP A 56 -3.01 3.45 7.11
N ASP A 57 -4.33 3.32 7.20
CA ASP A 57 -5.05 3.68 8.42
C ASP A 57 -4.63 2.81 9.63
N ALA A 58 -4.21 1.56 9.39
CA ALA A 58 -3.72 0.66 10.44
C ALA A 58 -2.34 1.08 10.95
N CYS A 59 -1.43 1.46 10.05
CA CYS A 59 -0.10 1.99 10.37
C CYS A 59 -0.20 3.28 11.19
N VAL A 60 -1.10 4.21 10.83
CA VAL A 60 -1.34 5.42 11.64
C VAL A 60 -1.86 5.06 13.02
N ALA A 61 -2.85 4.15 13.12
CA ALA A 61 -3.38 3.73 14.42
C ALA A 61 -2.34 3.02 15.30
N ILE A 62 -1.35 2.36 14.70
CA ILE A 62 -0.21 1.79 15.43
C ILE A 62 0.74 2.90 15.90
N ALA A 63 1.12 3.84 15.01
CA ALA A 63 1.98 4.96 15.36
C ALA A 63 1.39 5.82 16.49
N GLU A 64 0.10 6.12 16.43
CA GLU A 64 -0.60 6.90 17.46
C GLU A 64 -0.57 6.20 18.83
N ARG A 65 -0.62 4.87 18.87
CA ARG A 65 -0.58 4.08 20.11
C ARG A 65 0.84 3.90 20.68
N CYS A 66 1.86 3.85 19.82
CA CYS A 66 3.22 3.47 20.22
C CYS A 66 4.17 4.66 20.43
N CYS A 67 3.84 5.86 19.92
CA CYS A 67 4.68 7.05 20.08
C CYS A 67 4.29 7.86 21.33
N ASP A 68 5.30 8.31 22.08
CA ASP A 68 5.14 9.34 23.14
C ASP A 68 4.58 10.63 22.55
N GLU A 69 3.89 11.44 23.37
CA GLU A 69 3.12 12.63 22.96
C GLU A 69 3.88 13.58 22.00
N GLY A 70 5.20 13.76 22.19
CA GLY A 70 6.04 14.60 21.34
C GLY A 70 6.49 13.97 20.01
N CYS A 71 6.66 12.64 19.97
CA CYS A 71 7.00 11.89 18.76
C CYS A 71 5.75 11.58 17.91
N ARG A 72 4.58 11.51 18.58
CA ARG A 72 3.27 11.32 17.96
C ARG A 72 2.96 12.44 16.96
N ASP A 73 3.31 13.69 17.26
CA ASP A 73 2.98 14.81 16.39
C ASP A 73 3.79 14.77 15.08
N GLU A 74 5.12 14.60 15.17
CA GLU A 74 5.97 14.61 13.98
C GLU A 74 5.72 13.38 13.11
N CYS A 75 5.82 12.15 13.63
CA CYS A 75 5.67 10.94 12.79
C CYS A 75 4.25 10.73 12.26
N CYS A 76 3.20 11.09 13.01
CA CYS A 76 1.83 10.96 12.51
C CYS A 76 1.49 12.06 11.50
N ARG A 77 2.20 13.20 11.53
CA ARG A 77 1.93 14.32 10.63
C ARG A 77 2.15 13.94 9.18
N GLN A 78 3.31 13.38 8.79
CA GLN A 78 3.53 13.08 7.36
C GLN A 78 2.60 11.96 6.86
N MET A 79 2.25 11.00 7.73
CA MET A 79 1.26 9.98 7.40
C MET A 79 -0.13 10.61 7.15
N ARG A 80 -0.58 11.53 8.02
CA ARG A 80 -1.84 12.27 7.84
C ARG A 80 -1.82 13.12 6.56
N GLU A 81 -0.73 13.85 6.31
CA GLU A 81 -0.58 14.63 5.08
C GLU A 81 -0.65 13.73 3.82
N PHE A 82 -0.06 12.52 3.87
CA PHE A 82 -0.21 11.55 2.78
C PHE A 82 -1.66 11.09 2.61
N ARG A 83 -2.37 10.83 3.71
CA ARG A 83 -3.79 10.43 3.70
C ARG A 83 -4.66 11.48 3.01
N ASP A 84 -4.40 12.75 3.30
CA ASP A 84 -5.15 13.88 2.74
C ASP A 84 -4.96 14.02 1.22
N VAL A 85 -3.81 13.61 0.69
CA VAL A 85 -3.55 13.65 -0.76
C VAL A 85 -3.96 12.37 -1.51
N ARG A 86 -4.47 11.34 -0.83
CA ARG A 86 -4.90 10.07 -1.48
C ARG A 86 -5.84 10.29 -2.68
N PRO A 87 -6.84 11.21 -2.64
CA PRO A 87 -7.67 11.51 -3.81
C PRO A 87 -6.88 12.03 -5.02
N ALA A 88 -5.90 12.89 -4.79
CA ALA A 88 -5.05 13.43 -5.85
C ALA A 88 -4.09 12.37 -6.41
N VAL A 89 -3.57 11.48 -5.56
CA VAL A 89 -2.75 10.35 -6.02
C VAL A 89 -3.59 9.35 -6.81
N PHE A 90 -4.79 9.04 -6.32
CA PHE A 90 -5.71 8.10 -6.97
C PHE A 90 -6.11 8.57 -8.37
N SER A 91 -6.31 9.86 -8.60
CA SER A 91 -6.68 10.38 -9.94
C SER A 91 -5.61 10.12 -11.00
N GLY A 92 -4.32 10.06 -10.62
CA GLY A 92 -3.23 9.68 -11.52
C GLY A 92 -3.11 8.17 -11.74
N VAL A 93 -3.48 7.36 -10.75
CA VAL A 93 -3.41 5.89 -10.81
C VAL A 93 -4.63 5.29 -11.52
N HIS A 94 -5.82 5.85 -11.31
CA HIS A 94 -7.10 5.31 -11.78
C HIS A 94 -7.14 4.99 -13.28
N PRO A 95 -6.66 5.86 -14.20
CA PRO A 95 -6.63 5.55 -15.63
C PRO A 95 -5.82 4.30 -15.99
N LEU A 96 -4.82 3.95 -15.17
CA LEU A 96 -3.94 2.80 -15.42
C LEU A 96 -4.57 1.46 -15.04
N LEU A 97 -5.72 1.46 -14.34
CA LEU A 97 -6.50 0.24 -14.07
C LEU A 97 -7.01 -0.42 -15.36
N GLY A 98 -7.18 0.36 -16.43
CA GLY A 98 -7.60 -0.09 -17.76
C GLY A 98 -6.48 -0.26 -18.78
N HIS A 99 -5.21 -0.11 -18.38
CA HIS A 99 -4.06 -0.17 -19.30
C HIS A 99 -3.96 -1.52 -20.04
N ASP A 100 -3.43 -1.59 -21.27
CA ASP A 100 -3.40 -2.86 -22.04
C ASP A 100 -2.44 -3.90 -21.45
N ASP A 101 -1.34 -3.44 -20.87
CA ASP A 101 -0.35 -4.28 -20.19
C ASP A 101 -0.84 -4.75 -18.81
N ALA A 102 -0.82 -6.06 -18.58
CA ALA A 102 -1.32 -6.67 -17.35
C ALA A 102 -0.49 -6.30 -16.12
N ASP A 103 0.83 -6.14 -16.24
CA ASP A 103 1.67 -5.78 -15.09
C ASP A 103 1.39 -4.35 -14.62
N VAL A 104 1.14 -3.44 -15.57
CA VAL A 104 0.76 -2.06 -15.26
C VAL A 104 -0.61 -2.03 -14.56
N ARG A 105 -1.61 -2.74 -15.09
CA ARG A 105 -2.94 -2.84 -14.44
C ARG A 105 -2.86 -3.44 -13.05
N ASP A 106 -2.11 -4.52 -12.89
CA ASP A 106 -1.97 -5.22 -11.61
C ASP A 106 -1.27 -4.32 -10.58
N ALA A 107 -0.20 -3.63 -10.98
CA ALA A 107 0.48 -2.68 -10.11
C ALA A 107 -0.42 -1.48 -9.76
N ALA A 108 -1.22 -0.98 -10.72
CA ALA A 108 -2.15 0.11 -10.50
C ALA A 108 -3.25 -0.27 -9.50
N LEU A 109 -3.81 -1.48 -9.62
CA LEU A 109 -4.78 -2.00 -8.65
C LEU A 109 -4.17 -2.06 -7.25
N VAL A 110 -2.97 -2.60 -7.12
CA VAL A 110 -2.32 -2.78 -5.81
C VAL A 110 -1.91 -1.43 -5.19
N ALA A 111 -1.65 -0.41 -6.00
CA ALA A 111 -1.48 0.97 -5.53
C ALA A 111 -2.82 1.62 -5.15
N ALA A 112 -3.89 1.36 -5.88
CA ALA A 112 -5.21 1.96 -5.67
C ALA A 112 -5.90 1.49 -4.38
N ILE A 113 -5.63 0.26 -3.92
CA ILE A 113 -6.25 -0.33 -2.71
C ILE A 113 -6.11 0.56 -1.46
N PRO A 114 -4.89 0.88 -0.97
CA PRO A 114 -4.74 1.70 0.23
C PRO A 114 -5.22 3.14 0.03
N LEU A 115 -5.22 3.65 -1.21
CA LEU A 115 -5.79 4.97 -1.51
C LEU A 115 -7.32 4.99 -1.29
N ALA A 116 -8.01 3.91 -1.65
CA ALA A 116 -9.46 3.74 -1.51
C ALA A 116 -9.96 3.57 -0.06
N GLU A 117 -9.07 3.64 0.93
CA GLU A 117 -9.43 3.84 2.33
C GLU A 117 -9.95 5.26 2.59
N HIS A 118 -9.52 6.25 1.80
CA HIS A 118 -10.02 7.61 1.94
C HIS A 118 -11.55 7.66 1.72
N PRO A 119 -12.35 8.33 2.57
CA PRO A 119 -13.82 8.29 2.51
C PRO A 119 -14.40 8.66 1.14
N VAL A 120 -13.85 9.67 0.47
CA VAL A 120 -14.28 10.11 -0.87
C VAL A 120 -14.09 9.03 -1.94
N LEU A 121 -13.14 8.11 -1.75
CA LEU A 121 -12.80 7.08 -2.72
C LEU A 121 -13.52 5.74 -2.47
N THR A 122 -14.32 5.65 -1.41
CA THR A 122 -15.08 4.43 -1.08
C THR A 122 -16.02 3.98 -2.21
N LEU A 123 -16.51 4.92 -3.02
CA LEU A 123 -17.36 4.66 -4.18
C LEU A 123 -16.65 3.83 -5.27
N TYR A 124 -15.32 3.85 -5.34
CA TYR A 124 -14.54 3.09 -6.31
C TYR A 124 -14.27 1.65 -5.88
N ARG A 125 -14.60 1.26 -4.63
CA ARG A 125 -14.30 -0.10 -4.14
C ARG A 125 -14.95 -1.20 -4.98
N THR A 126 -16.19 -0.99 -5.44
CA THR A 126 -16.87 -1.97 -6.31
C THR A 126 -16.11 -2.19 -7.63
N GLU A 127 -15.60 -1.11 -8.24
CA GLU A 127 -14.76 -1.20 -9.43
C GLU A 127 -13.46 -1.97 -9.12
N LEU A 128 -12.77 -1.60 -8.03
CA LEU A 128 -11.53 -2.27 -7.61
C LEU A 128 -11.72 -3.76 -7.32
N VAL A 129 -12.89 -4.17 -6.82
CA VAL A 129 -13.23 -5.58 -6.60
C VAL A 129 -13.27 -6.36 -7.90
N ASP A 130 -13.75 -5.77 -9.00
CA ASP A 130 -13.75 -6.44 -10.30
C ASP A 130 -12.33 -6.56 -10.88
N HIS A 131 -11.48 -5.55 -10.69
CA HIS A 131 -10.06 -5.65 -11.00
C HIS A 131 -9.35 -6.70 -10.13
N ALA A 132 -9.69 -6.78 -8.84
CA ALA A 132 -9.17 -7.75 -7.89
C ALA A 132 -9.47 -9.19 -8.30
N ARG A 133 -10.73 -9.48 -8.65
CA ARG A 133 -11.12 -10.80 -9.14
C ARG A 133 -10.34 -11.20 -10.40
N ARG A 134 -10.15 -10.27 -11.34
CA ARG A 134 -9.33 -10.51 -12.54
C ARG A 134 -7.88 -10.83 -12.17
N LEU A 135 -7.24 -10.00 -11.34
CA LEU A 135 -5.86 -10.22 -10.89
C LEU A 135 -5.72 -11.58 -10.22
N LEU A 136 -6.63 -11.95 -9.32
CA LEU A 136 -6.58 -13.24 -8.63
C LEU A 136 -6.83 -14.45 -9.56
N ALA A 137 -7.48 -14.25 -10.71
CA ALA A 137 -7.64 -15.31 -11.69
C ALA A 137 -6.41 -15.47 -12.59
N THR A 138 -5.66 -14.41 -12.89
CA THR A 138 -4.62 -14.42 -13.93
C THR A 138 -3.20 -14.26 -13.42
N SER A 139 -3.00 -13.54 -12.31
CA SER A 139 -1.68 -13.19 -11.82
C SER A 139 -1.10 -14.31 -10.97
N THR A 140 0.21 -14.56 -11.13
CA THR A 140 1.00 -15.47 -10.29
C THR A 140 1.89 -14.71 -9.30
N HIS A 141 1.85 -13.37 -9.31
CA HIS A 141 2.70 -12.55 -8.46
C HIS A 141 2.22 -12.55 -6.99
N ARG A 142 2.79 -13.44 -6.17
CA ARG A 142 2.39 -13.71 -4.78
C ARG A 142 2.16 -12.45 -3.93
N ARG A 143 3.04 -11.44 -4.00
CA ARG A 143 2.89 -10.20 -3.22
C ARG A 143 1.63 -9.42 -3.59
N ARG A 144 1.32 -9.30 -4.89
CA ARG A 144 0.17 -8.57 -5.42
C ARG A 144 -1.12 -9.30 -5.04
N ARG A 145 -1.17 -10.61 -5.29
CA ARG A 145 -2.28 -11.47 -4.88
C ARG A 145 -2.57 -11.38 -3.38
N TYR A 146 -1.54 -11.46 -2.53
CA TYR A 146 -1.69 -11.31 -1.09
C TYR A 146 -2.37 -9.98 -0.72
N ARG A 147 -1.87 -8.85 -1.24
CA ARG A 147 -2.41 -7.51 -0.96
C ARG A 147 -3.88 -7.38 -1.40
N VAL A 148 -4.21 -7.95 -2.56
CA VAL A 148 -5.58 -7.99 -3.08
C VAL A 148 -6.50 -8.84 -2.22
N LEU A 149 -6.09 -10.05 -1.82
CA LEU A 149 -6.87 -10.92 -0.94
C LEU A 149 -7.14 -10.26 0.41
N ASP A 150 -6.14 -9.60 0.98
CA ASP A 150 -6.26 -8.89 2.25
C ASP A 150 -7.28 -7.75 2.16
N ALA A 151 -7.20 -6.96 1.09
CA ALA A 151 -8.16 -5.89 0.81
C ALA A 151 -9.59 -6.40 0.60
N MET A 152 -9.76 -7.46 -0.21
CA MET A 152 -11.07 -8.06 -0.44
C MET A 152 -11.73 -8.53 0.85
N LYS A 153 -10.95 -9.11 1.77
CA LYS A 153 -11.44 -9.50 3.11
C LYS A 153 -11.81 -8.29 3.95
N ALA A 154 -10.97 -7.26 3.97
CA ALA A 154 -11.25 -6.02 4.69
C ALA A 154 -12.54 -5.33 4.17
N TRP A 155 -12.87 -5.49 2.88
CA TRP A 155 -14.11 -5.01 2.28
C TRP A 155 -15.30 -5.97 2.42
N GLY A 156 -15.12 -7.12 3.08
CA GLY A 156 -16.20 -8.09 3.36
C GLY A 156 -16.52 -9.05 2.23
N HIS A 157 -15.64 -9.22 1.23
CA HIS A 157 -15.84 -10.20 0.16
C HIS A 157 -15.31 -11.58 0.55
N ASP A 158 -16.04 -12.62 0.14
CA ASP A 158 -15.57 -13.99 0.24
C ASP A 158 -14.42 -14.23 -0.77
N THR A 159 -13.29 -14.69 -0.24
CA THR A 159 -12.10 -15.01 -1.04
C THR A 159 -11.76 -16.49 -1.02
N GLY A 160 -12.59 -17.35 -0.41
CA GLY A 160 -12.27 -18.76 -0.16
C GLY A 160 -11.98 -19.55 -1.44
N SER A 161 -12.66 -19.23 -2.53
CA SER A 161 -12.44 -19.85 -3.84
C SER A 161 -11.29 -19.26 -4.66
N LEU A 162 -10.71 -18.13 -4.21
CA LEU A 162 -9.65 -17.38 -4.89
C LEU A 162 -8.29 -17.49 -4.18
N ASP A 163 -8.28 -18.08 -2.98
CA ASP A 163 -7.10 -18.28 -2.14
C ASP A 163 -6.41 -19.59 -2.56
N ASN A 164 -5.13 -19.52 -2.93
CA ASN A 164 -4.35 -20.72 -3.22
C ASN A 164 -3.72 -21.27 -1.92
N ALA A 165 -3.42 -22.57 -1.87
CA ALA A 165 -2.89 -23.23 -0.67
C ALA A 165 -1.64 -22.54 -0.09
N ASP A 166 -0.70 -22.16 -0.95
CA ASP A 166 0.55 -21.45 -0.58
C ASP A 166 0.31 -20.05 0.02
N GLU A 167 -0.83 -19.44 -0.30
CA GLU A 167 -1.22 -18.11 0.17
C GLU A 167 -1.92 -18.20 1.52
N ALA A 168 -2.76 -19.22 1.70
CA ALA A 168 -3.35 -19.57 2.97
C ALA A 168 -2.26 -19.88 4.02
N GLU A 169 -1.24 -20.67 3.66
CA GLU A 169 -0.12 -20.99 4.54
C GLU A 169 0.71 -19.73 4.90
N ALA A 170 1.03 -18.89 3.91
CA ALA A 170 1.77 -17.65 4.15
C ALA A 170 1.05 -16.72 5.11
N ARG A 171 -0.28 -16.62 4.98
CA ARG A 171 -1.11 -15.79 5.86
C ARG A 171 -1.12 -16.34 7.27
N GLY A 172 -1.25 -17.66 7.43
CA GLY A 172 -1.14 -18.33 8.73
C GLY A 172 0.19 -18.02 9.43
N LEU A 173 1.31 -18.08 8.69
CA LEU A 173 2.63 -17.75 9.23
C LEU A 173 2.74 -16.28 9.67
N ARG A 174 2.18 -15.35 8.89
CA ARG A 174 2.17 -13.91 9.26
C ARG A 174 1.28 -13.65 10.46
N ALA A 175 0.07 -14.21 10.51
CA ALA A 175 -0.83 -14.06 11.64
C ALA A 175 -0.18 -14.56 12.94
N ARG A 176 0.53 -15.69 12.87
CA ARG A 176 1.34 -16.20 13.98
C ARG A 176 2.45 -15.23 14.40
N ARG A 177 3.24 -14.71 13.45
CA ARG A 177 4.30 -13.72 13.75
C ARG A 177 3.74 -12.41 14.34
N MET A 178 2.59 -11.95 13.86
CA MET A 178 1.91 -10.76 14.39
C MET A 178 1.40 -11.02 15.82
N ALA A 179 0.80 -12.18 16.07
CA ALA A 179 0.39 -12.58 17.41
C ALA A 179 1.59 -12.68 18.37
N GLU A 180 2.72 -13.24 17.92
CA GLU A 180 3.97 -13.30 18.69
C GLU A 180 4.50 -11.89 19.01
N ARG A 181 4.47 -10.94 18.05
CA ARG A 181 4.82 -9.53 18.29
C ARG A 181 3.87 -8.84 19.26
N HIS A 182 2.57 -9.07 19.15
CA HIS A 182 1.57 -8.51 20.06
C HIS A 182 1.61 -9.14 21.47
N SER A 183 2.16 -10.35 21.61
CA SER A 183 2.41 -10.99 22.91
C SER A 183 3.72 -10.57 23.57
N TRP A 184 4.57 -9.79 22.89
CA TRP A 184 5.86 -9.39 23.43
C TRP A 184 5.68 -8.33 24.53
N THR A 185 5.74 -8.77 25.79
CA THR A 185 5.74 -7.95 27.01
C THR A 185 7.15 -7.60 27.49
N GLY A 186 8.15 -7.68 26.60
CA GLY A 186 9.56 -7.49 26.93
C GLY A 186 9.87 -6.07 27.35
N GLY A 187 9.90 -5.82 28.66
CA GLY A 187 10.45 -4.60 29.25
C GLY A 187 11.93 -4.49 28.93
N TYR A 188 12.37 -3.28 28.61
CA TYR A 188 13.78 -2.94 28.55
C TYR A 188 14.43 -3.36 29.89
N CYS A 189 15.37 -4.30 29.85
CA CYS A 189 16.31 -4.47 30.96
C CYS A 189 17.20 -3.22 30.95
N GLU A 190 16.96 -2.31 31.89
CA GLU A 190 17.82 -1.14 32.17
C GLU A 190 19.12 -1.55 32.89
N ASP A 191 19.83 -2.58 32.42
CA ASP A 191 21.19 -2.87 32.88
C ASP A 191 22.08 -3.11 31.65
N PRO A 192 22.72 -2.06 31.10
CA PRO A 192 23.82 -2.26 30.18
C PRO A 192 24.98 -2.92 30.93
N PRO A 193 25.66 -3.92 30.34
CA PRO A 193 26.78 -4.57 30.98
C PRO A 193 28.00 -3.65 30.94
N PHE A 194 28.23 -2.88 31.99
CA PHE A 194 29.51 -2.26 32.30
C PHE A 194 29.80 -2.34 33.79
#